data_AF-M5SCB9-F1
#
_entry.id   AF-M5SCB9-F1
#
_cell.length_a   1.000
_cell.length_b   1.000
_cell.length_c   1.000
_cell.angle_alpha   90.00
_cell.angle_beta   90.00
_cell.angle_gamma   90.00
#
_symmetry.space_group_name_H-M   'P 1'
#
loop_
_entity.id
_entity.type
_entity.pdbx_description
1 polymer ?
#
loop_
_entity_poly.entity_id
_entity_poly.type
_entity_poly.pdbx_seq_one_letter_code
_entity_poly.pdbx_strand_id
1 'polypeptide(L)'
;MTLENKVVVSAAIVVDIEPSEDGSSSRLESIVRRLQAAVDSVHSDDPGVASTGCTAYDWLNDSDTNFGRCADCRRLVSNYDKPNQIRTLIDARIVYGTLLCDECSYLRRETAAES
;
A
#
# COMPACT_ATOMS: atom_id res chain seq x y z
N MET A 1 12.44 30.06 11.26
CA MET A 1 11.51 29.32 10.39
C MET A 1 10.98 28.16 11.20
N THR A 2 9.71 28.17 11.55
CA THR A 2 9.02 27.02 12.16
C THR A 2 8.85 25.95 11.08
N LEU A 3 9.39 24.75 11.31
CA LEU A 3 9.14 23.60 10.45
C LEU A 3 7.64 23.28 10.51
N GLU A 4 6.91 23.55 9.43
CA GLU A 4 5.58 22.96 9.24
C GLU A 4 5.78 21.47 8.93
N ASN A 5 5.49 20.62 9.90
CA ASN A 5 5.47 19.18 9.68
C ASN A 5 4.35 18.85 8.69
N LYS A 6 4.71 18.32 7.50
CA LYS A 6 3.76 17.85 6.49
C LYS A 6 3.86 16.33 6.41
N VAL A 7 2.71 15.66 6.31
CA VAL A 7 2.61 14.21 6.20
C VAL A 7 1.83 13.86 4.94
N VAL A 8 2.32 12.89 4.17
CA VAL A 8 1.59 12.31 3.04
C VAL A 8 0.89 11.05 3.52
N VAL A 9 -0.42 10.98 3.33
CA VAL A 9 -1.24 9.80 3.63
C VAL A 9 -1.66 9.15 2.32
N SER A 10 -1.19 7.93 2.08
CA SER A 10 -1.49 7.17 0.85
C SER A 10 -2.44 6.00 1.15
N ALA A 11 -3.40 5.78 0.26
CA ALA A 11 -4.29 4.61 0.29
C ALA A 11 -4.11 3.79 -1.00
N ALA A 12 -4.06 2.46 -0.87
CA ALA A 12 -3.94 1.54 -1.99
C ALA A 12 -4.93 0.38 -1.85
N ILE A 13 -5.43 -0.10 -2.98
CA ILE A 13 -6.32 -1.26 -3.09
C ILE A 13 -5.79 -2.20 -4.16
N VAL A 14 -6.15 -3.47 -4.05
CA VAL A 14 -5.89 -4.48 -5.08
C VAL A 14 -7.23 -4.85 -5.69
N VAL A 15 -7.28 -4.87 -7.02
CA VAL A 15 -8.49 -5.13 -7.78
C VAL A 15 -8.18 -6.20 -8.81
N ASP A 16 -8.90 -7.32 -8.76
CA ASP A 16 -8.85 -8.30 -9.84
C ASP A 16 -9.45 -7.67 -11.10
N ILE A 17 -8.80 -7.83 -12.25
CA ILE A 17 -9.23 -7.29 -13.55
C ILE A 17 -9.34 -8.43 -14.56
N GLU A 18 -10.19 -8.28 -15.59
CA GLU A 18 -10.30 -9.32 -16.62
C GLU A 18 -9.00 -9.39 -17.43
N PRO A 19 -8.55 -10.58 -17.88
CA PRO A 19 -7.30 -10.72 -18.64
C PRO A 19 -7.25 -9.91 -19.95
N SER A 20 -8.43 -9.54 -20.48
CA SER A 20 -8.58 -8.71 -21.67
C SER A 20 -8.49 -7.21 -21.41
N GLU A 21 -8.38 -6.77 -20.16
CA GLU A 21 -8.23 -5.36 -19.80
C GLU A 21 -6.76 -4.95 -19.92
N ASP A 22 -6.46 -3.90 -20.68
CA ASP A 22 -5.09 -3.49 -21.06
C ASP A 22 -4.66 -2.11 -20.54
N GLY A 23 -5.44 -1.48 -19.67
CA GLY A 23 -5.08 -0.13 -19.18
C GLY A 23 -6.18 0.59 -18.43
N SER A 24 -7.41 0.49 -18.93
CA SER A 24 -8.55 1.19 -18.35
C SER A 24 -9.84 0.44 -18.65
N SER A 25 -10.34 -0.29 -17.65
CA SER A 25 -11.69 -0.81 -17.71
C SER A 25 -12.68 0.11 -17.02
N SER A 26 -13.92 0.11 -17.49
CA SER A 26 -15.00 0.86 -16.86
C SER A 26 -15.18 0.46 -15.39
N ARG A 27 -14.87 -0.79 -15.04
CA ARG A 27 -14.85 -1.28 -13.67
C ARG A 27 -13.70 -0.67 -12.86
N LEU A 28 -12.46 -0.68 -13.37
CA LEU A 28 -11.32 -0.05 -12.71
C LEU A 28 -11.57 1.44 -12.47
N GLU A 29 -12.03 2.16 -13.50
CA GLU A 29 -12.36 3.59 -13.39
C GLU A 29 -13.47 3.87 -12.37
N SER A 30 -14.48 3.00 -12.29
CA SER A 30 -15.56 3.13 -11.31
C SER A 30 -15.02 2.98 -9.89
N ILE A 31 -14.13 2.02 -9.67
CA ILE A 31 -13.50 1.78 -8.37
C ILE A 31 -12.60 2.97 -7.98
N VAL A 32 -11.78 3.47 -8.91
CA VAL A 32 -10.92 4.64 -8.69
C VAL A 32 -11.74 5.86 -8.29
N ARG A 33 -12.82 6.16 -9.03
CA ARG A 33 -13.73 7.27 -8.71
C ARG A 33 -14.34 7.14 -7.32
N ARG A 34 -14.75 5.92 -6.94
CA ARG A 34 -15.30 5.66 -5.60
C ARG A 34 -14.27 5.82 -4.50
N LEU A 35 -13.02 5.40 -4.75
CA LEU A 35 -11.92 5.57 -3.80
C LEU A 35 -11.57 7.05 -3.61
N GLN A 36 -11.48 7.81 -4.70
CA GLN A 36 -11.25 9.26 -4.66
C GLN A 36 -12.36 9.96 -3.87
N ALA A 37 -13.63 9.69 -4.19
CA ALA A 37 -14.76 10.28 -3.47
C ALA A 37 -14.75 9.92 -1.97
N ALA A 38 -14.38 8.69 -1.62
CA ALA A 38 -14.25 8.28 -0.22
C ALA A 38 -13.13 9.06 0.49
N VAL A 39 -11.95 9.18 -0.13
CA VAL A 39 -10.84 9.97 0.43
C VAL A 39 -11.25 11.43 0.60
N ASP A 40 -11.79 12.05 -0.44
CA ASP A 40 -12.24 13.44 -0.42
C ASP A 40 -13.28 13.68 0.69
N SER A 41 -14.21 12.74 0.90
CA SER A 41 -15.22 12.86 1.95
C SER A 41 -14.66 12.80 3.37
N VAL A 42 -13.51 12.15 3.58
CA VAL A 42 -12.92 12.01 4.93
C VAL A 42 -12.36 13.34 5.43
N HIS A 43 -11.97 14.23 4.51
CA HIS A 43 -11.33 15.50 4.83
C HIS A 43 -12.05 16.70 4.21
N SER A 44 -13.29 16.55 3.76
CA SER A 44 -14.03 17.62 3.07
C SER A 44 -14.20 18.88 3.93
N ASP A 45 -14.24 18.70 5.24
CA ASP A 45 -14.52 19.75 6.22
C ASP A 45 -13.26 20.21 6.95
N ASP A 46 -12.08 19.67 6.62
CA ASP A 46 -10.80 20.04 7.25
C ASP A 46 -10.06 21.10 6.41
N PRO A 47 -10.04 22.38 6.84
CA PRO A 47 -9.38 23.45 6.11
C PRO A 47 -7.85 23.32 6.09
N GLY A 48 -7.27 22.43 6.90
CA GLY A 48 -5.84 22.14 6.93
C GLY A 48 -5.38 21.16 5.84
N VAL A 49 -6.31 20.52 5.12
CA VAL A 49 -6.00 19.55 4.07
C VAL A 49 -6.07 20.21 2.70
N ALA A 50 -4.93 20.32 2.03
CA ALA A 50 -4.86 20.65 0.61
C ALA A 50 -5.01 19.37 -0.20
N SER A 51 -6.16 19.18 -0.88
CA SER A 51 -6.36 18.01 -1.74
C SER A 51 -5.44 18.07 -2.96
N THR A 52 -4.47 17.16 -3.02
CA THR A 52 -3.62 16.90 -4.18
C THR A 52 -3.83 15.46 -4.62
N GLY A 53 -4.98 15.19 -5.24
CA GLY A 53 -5.32 13.85 -5.72
C GLY A 53 -4.37 13.39 -6.83
N CYS A 54 -3.81 12.19 -6.69
CA CYS A 54 -3.05 11.50 -7.73
C CYS A 54 -3.47 10.02 -7.71
N THR A 55 -3.67 9.44 -8.90
CA THR A 55 -3.90 8.00 -9.04
C THR A 55 -2.71 7.38 -9.74
N ALA A 56 -2.12 6.37 -9.12
CA ALA A 56 -1.08 5.54 -9.73
C ALA A 56 -1.61 4.10 -9.85
N TYR A 57 -1.18 3.39 -10.90
CA TYR A 57 -1.54 2.00 -11.15
C TYR A 57 -0.28 1.17 -11.32
N ASP A 58 -0.24 0.02 -10.65
CA ASP A 58 0.76 -1.02 -10.85
C ASP A 58 0.04 -2.27 -11.34
N TRP A 59 0.44 -2.79 -12.51
CA TRP A 59 -0.12 -4.01 -13.09
C TRP A 59 0.51 -5.24 -12.45
N LEU A 60 -0.34 -6.15 -11.99
CA LEU A 60 0.04 -7.28 -11.13
C LEU A 60 0.01 -8.64 -11.84
N ASN A 61 0.02 -8.62 -13.18
CA ASN A 61 -0.27 -9.78 -14.05
C ASN A 61 0.75 -10.93 -14.00
N ASP A 62 1.79 -10.84 -13.18
CA ASP A 62 2.83 -11.87 -13.10
C ASP A 62 2.44 -12.94 -12.07
N SER A 63 2.63 -14.22 -12.42
CA SER A 63 2.25 -15.37 -11.57
C SER A 63 3.00 -15.43 -10.23
N ASP A 64 4.07 -14.64 -10.11
CA ASP A 64 4.89 -14.48 -8.92
C ASP A 64 4.57 -13.17 -8.17
N THR A 65 3.32 -12.70 -8.22
CA THR A 65 2.90 -11.45 -7.58
C THR A 65 3.30 -11.43 -6.10
N ASN A 66 4.24 -10.54 -5.76
CA ASN A 66 4.99 -10.64 -4.51
C ASN A 66 4.49 -9.67 -3.44
N PHE A 67 3.18 -9.57 -3.26
CA PHE A 67 2.60 -8.73 -2.21
C PHE A 67 1.67 -9.50 -1.29
N GLY A 68 1.44 -8.94 -0.11
CA GLY A 68 0.54 -9.52 0.88
C GLY A 68 0.27 -8.54 2.00
N ARG A 69 -0.31 -9.04 3.10
CA ARG A 69 -0.49 -8.24 4.32
C ARG A 69 0.57 -8.63 5.34
N CYS A 70 1.23 -7.64 5.92
CA CYS A 70 2.05 -7.85 7.11
C CYS A 70 1.21 -8.56 8.18
N ALA A 71 1.74 -9.62 8.78
CA ALA A 71 1.01 -10.40 9.77
C ALA A 71 0.61 -9.57 11.00
N ASP A 72 1.45 -8.60 11.38
CA ASP A 72 1.26 -7.81 12.60
C ASP A 72 0.44 -6.54 12.36
N CYS A 73 0.87 -5.67 11.45
CA CYS A 73 0.22 -4.37 11.22
C CYS A 73 -0.82 -4.37 10.10
N ARG A 74 -1.01 -5.50 9.40
CA ARG A 74 -1.99 -5.69 8.31
C ARG A 74 -1.85 -4.75 7.10
N ARG A 75 -0.82 -3.90 7.08
CA ARG A 75 -0.44 -3.03 5.95
C ARG A 75 -0.13 -3.89 4.73
N LEU A 76 -0.45 -3.36 3.55
CA LEU A 76 -0.10 -3.95 2.26
C LEU A 76 1.41 -3.80 2.06
N VAL A 77 2.09 -4.90 1.77
CA VAL A 77 3.55 -4.97 1.69
C VAL A 77 3.99 -5.76 0.47
N SER A 78 5.19 -5.49 -0.04
CA SER A 78 5.84 -6.31 -1.08
C SER A 78 7.03 -7.06 -0.50
N ASN A 79 7.12 -8.36 -0.80
CA ASN A 79 8.21 -9.21 -0.41
C ASN A 79 9.42 -8.98 -1.31
N TYR A 80 10.45 -8.29 -0.82
CA TYR A 80 11.66 -7.99 -1.60
C TYR A 80 12.55 -9.21 -1.87
N ASP A 81 12.31 -10.35 -1.20
CA ASP A 81 13.03 -11.61 -1.49
C ASP A 81 12.50 -12.33 -2.74
N LYS A 82 11.41 -11.84 -3.36
CA LYS A 82 10.77 -12.43 -4.54
C LYS A 82 10.93 -11.52 -5.76
N PRO A 83 11.00 -12.09 -6.99
CA PRO A 83 11.01 -11.29 -8.21
C PRO A 83 9.76 -10.41 -8.31
N ASN A 84 9.84 -9.32 -9.09
CA ASN A 84 8.71 -8.41 -9.40
C ASN A 84 8.19 -7.55 -8.24
N GLN A 85 9.10 -6.97 -7.43
CA GLN A 85 8.76 -6.05 -6.33
C GLN A 85 7.89 -4.87 -6.78
N ILE A 86 6.78 -4.67 -6.06
CA ILE A 86 5.94 -3.50 -6.20
C ILE A 86 6.56 -2.38 -5.37
N ARG A 87 7.37 -1.54 -6.02
CA ARG A 87 8.16 -0.47 -5.38
C ARG A 87 7.33 0.58 -4.64
N THR A 88 6.04 0.67 -4.93
CA THR A 88 5.11 1.59 -4.26
C THR A 88 4.59 1.06 -2.93
N LEU A 89 4.77 -0.23 -2.64
CA LEU A 89 4.40 -0.85 -1.37
C LEU A 89 5.53 -0.83 -0.36
N ILE A 90 5.16 -0.99 0.92
CA ILE A 90 6.12 -1.10 2.02
C ILE A 90 6.92 -2.40 1.89
N ASP A 91 8.23 -2.30 2.11
CA ASP A 91 9.15 -3.43 2.09
C ASP A 91 8.88 -4.45 3.20
N ALA A 92 8.87 -5.73 2.81
CA ALA A 92 8.67 -6.86 3.70
C ALA A 92 9.52 -8.07 3.28
N ARG A 93 9.63 -9.02 4.20
CA ARG A 93 10.25 -10.33 3.97
C ARG A 93 9.56 -11.42 4.76
N ILE A 94 9.87 -12.67 4.44
CA ILE A 94 9.42 -13.81 5.23
C ILE A 94 10.41 -14.07 6.37
N VAL A 95 9.92 -13.98 7.61
CA VAL A 95 10.67 -14.32 8.82
C VAL A 95 9.94 -15.46 9.53
N TYR A 96 10.62 -16.61 9.68
CA TYR A 96 10.02 -17.83 10.26
C TYR A 96 8.65 -18.21 9.64
N GLY A 97 8.56 -18.15 8.30
CA GLY A 97 7.32 -18.46 7.57
C GLY A 97 6.23 -17.37 7.63
N THR A 98 6.51 -16.23 8.27
CA THR A 98 5.55 -15.12 8.42
C THR A 98 5.99 -13.92 7.60
N LEU A 99 5.09 -13.34 6.79
CA LEU A 99 5.34 -12.09 6.07
C LEU A 99 5.26 -10.89 7.01
N LEU A 100 6.36 -10.16 7.16
CA LEU A 100 6.48 -9.00 8.04
C LEU A 100 7.11 -7.83 7.31
N CYS A 101 6.55 -6.63 7.49
CA CYS A 101 7.28 -5.41 7.09
C CYS A 101 8.53 -5.24 7.94
N ASP A 102 9.50 -4.49 7.43
CA ASP A 102 10.78 -4.29 8.11
C ASP A 102 10.63 -3.68 9.51
N GLU A 103 9.68 -2.77 9.70
CA GLU A 103 9.34 -2.17 10.99
C GLU A 103 8.91 -3.23 12.02
N CYS A 104 7.93 -4.08 11.67
CA CYS A 104 7.48 -5.16 12.56
C CYS A 104 8.55 -6.25 12.75
N SER A 105 9.33 -6.56 11.70
CA SER A 105 10.46 -7.49 11.81
C SER A 105 11.55 -6.97 12.75
N TYR A 106 11.79 -5.66 12.78
CA TYR A 106 12.70 -5.03 13.72
C TYR A 106 12.16 -5.12 15.15
N LEU A 107 10.91 -4.69 15.38
CA LEU A 107 10.27 -4.73 16.71
C LEU A 107 10.27 -6.14 17.32
N ARG A 108 9.93 -7.19 16.55
CA ARG A 108 9.97 -8.57 17.05
C ARG A 108 11.39 -9.01 17.48
N ARG A 109 12.42 -8.54 16.78
CA ARG A 109 13.83 -8.88 17.12
C ARG A 109 14.26 -8.23 18.42
N GLU A 110 13.90 -6.96 18.63
CA GLU A 110 14.18 -6.24 19.89
C GLU A 110 13.49 -6.94 21.06
N THR A 111 12.19 -7.25 20.95
CA THR A 111 11.45 -7.96 22.01
C THR A 111 12.04 -9.34 22.33
N ALA A 112 12.53 -10.06 21.32
CA ALA A 112 13.16 -11.37 21.51
C ALA A 112 14.57 -11.28 22.12
N ALA A 113 15.30 -10.18 21.93
CA ALA A 113 16.63 -9.96 22.52
C ALA A 113 16.56 -9.57 24.01
N GLU A 114 15.41 -9.08 24.48
CA GLU A 114 15.15 -8.71 25.87
C GLU A 114 14.57 -9.86 26.72
N SER A 115 14.31 -11.03 26.11
CA SER A 115 13.71 -12.22 26.73
C SER A 115 14.74 -13.28 27.08
#